data_AF-A0A9E8K056-F1
#
_entry.id   AF-A0A9E8K056-F1
#
_cell.length_a   1.000
_cell.length_b   1.000
_cell.length_c   1.000
_cell.angle_alpha   90.00
_cell.angle_beta   90.00
_cell.angle_gamma   90.00
#
_symmetry.space_group_name_H-M   'P 1'
#
loop_
_entity.id
_entity.type
_entity.pdbx_description
1 polymer ?
#
loop_
_entity_poly.entity_id
_entity_poly.type
_entity_poly.pdbx_seq_one_letter_code
_entity_poly.pdbx_strand_id
1 'polypeptide(L)'
;MKIFIYINVIMMFIMTMILFLPLSLKNIHPLVMGWSLLMYSILISLNMNIFNINNLYSFLMYLIMIGGFLILFLYFNSFAINNKIIIKIDWIKMFMFNTFFIVIMMTLFIYNINFFNVILFCINKLYESISFNYSLNLSKMKMYLLYIKLFYLTLFMLFYLLYTLLIITKMIYFNNPKSLRQLI
;
A
#
# COMPACT_ATOMS: atom_id res chain seq x y z
N MET A 1 17.52 -0.32 -20.07
CA MET A 1 16.75 -1.55 -19.72
C MET A 1 17.38 -2.38 -18.60
N LYS A 2 18.65 -2.83 -18.71
CA LYS A 2 19.25 -3.70 -17.68
C LYS A 2 19.24 -3.10 -16.27
N ILE A 3 19.67 -1.84 -16.09
CA ILE A 3 19.61 -1.13 -14.79
C ILE A 3 18.19 -1.13 -14.18
N PHE A 4 17.16 -0.91 -15.01
CA PHE A 4 15.77 -0.83 -14.57
C PHE A 4 15.25 -2.20 -14.10
N ILE A 5 15.65 -3.27 -14.79
CA ILE A 5 15.35 -4.65 -14.37
C ILE A 5 16.02 -4.94 -13.03
N TYR A 6 17.29 -4.56 -12.83
CA TYR A 6 17.95 -4.72 -11.53
C TYR A 6 17.23 -3.94 -10.42
N ILE A 7 16.85 -2.69 -10.66
CA ILE A 7 16.08 -1.89 -9.70
C ILE A 7 14.77 -2.60 -9.34
N ASN A 8 14.02 -3.11 -10.32
CA ASN A 8 12.76 -3.82 -10.07
C ASN A 8 12.96 -5.11 -9.28
N VAL A 9 14.00 -5.89 -9.62
CA VAL A 9 14.35 -7.11 -8.89
C VAL A 9 14.69 -6.77 -7.44
N ILE A 10 15.53 -5.76 -7.21
CA ILE A 10 15.89 -5.28 -5.87
C ILE A 10 14.64 -4.82 -5.11
N MET A 11 13.73 -4.09 -5.75
CA MET A 11 12.50 -3.62 -5.11
C MET A 11 11.58 -4.80 -4.73
N MET A 12 11.36 -5.78 -5.61
CA MET A 12 10.57 -6.99 -5.30
C MET A 12 11.16 -7.79 -4.13
N PHE A 13 12.47 -7.68 -3.94
CA PHE A 13 13.19 -8.35 -2.89
C PHE A 13 13.12 -7.61 -1.53
N ILE A 14 13.19 -6.27 -1.55
CA ILE A 14 12.91 -5.47 -0.35
C ILE A 14 11.47 -5.73 0.13
N MET A 15 10.55 -5.96 -0.80
CA MET A 15 9.16 -6.29 -0.49
C MET A 15 8.97 -7.61 0.25
N THR A 16 9.66 -8.66 -0.20
CA THR A 16 9.57 -9.95 0.47
C THR A 16 10.16 -9.88 1.87
N MET A 17 11.26 -9.14 2.06
CA MET A 17 11.83 -8.90 3.39
C MET A 17 10.81 -8.25 4.35
N ILE A 18 10.11 -7.21 3.89
CA ILE A 18 9.12 -6.48 4.70
C ILE A 18 7.93 -7.36 5.09
N LEU A 19 7.53 -8.29 4.22
CA LEU A 19 6.46 -9.23 4.52
C LEU A 19 6.89 -10.34 5.48
N PHE A 20 8.15 -10.81 5.44
CA PHE A 20 8.61 -11.87 6.34
C PHE A 20 8.90 -11.39 7.77
N LEU A 21 9.16 -10.09 7.96
CA LEU A 21 9.33 -9.46 9.28
C LEU A 21 8.22 -9.85 10.27
N PRO A 22 6.92 -9.63 9.95
CA PRO A 22 5.86 -9.91 10.90
C PRO A 22 5.52 -11.39 11.11
N LEU A 23 5.82 -12.28 10.16
CA LEU A 23 5.51 -13.71 10.32
C LEU A 23 6.39 -14.39 11.39
N SER A 24 7.56 -13.82 11.68
CA SER A 24 8.54 -14.40 12.60
C SER A 24 8.23 -14.19 14.09
N LEU A 25 7.20 -13.41 14.42
CA LEU A 25 6.97 -12.95 15.80
C LEU A 25 5.51 -13.23 16.17
N LYS A 26 5.29 -14.21 17.06
CA LYS A 26 3.94 -14.64 17.47
C LYS A 26 3.14 -13.55 18.22
N ASN A 27 3.80 -12.52 18.79
CA ASN A 27 3.16 -11.49 19.63
C ASN A 27 3.60 -10.07 19.23
N ILE A 28 3.50 -9.70 17.96
CA ILE A 28 3.87 -8.35 17.52
C ILE A 28 2.84 -7.35 18.02
N HIS A 29 3.31 -6.23 18.57
CA HIS A 29 2.45 -5.10 18.84
C HIS A 29 1.82 -4.63 17.52
N PRO A 30 0.48 -4.50 17.42
CA PRO A 30 -0.22 -4.20 16.17
C PRO A 30 0.29 -2.93 15.47
N LEU A 31 0.85 -1.98 16.22
CA LEU A 31 1.56 -0.82 15.68
C LEU A 31 2.75 -1.21 14.80
N VAL A 32 3.60 -2.15 15.21
CA VAL A 32 4.75 -2.60 14.41
C VAL A 32 4.30 -3.31 13.12
N MET A 33 3.21 -4.09 13.19
CA MET A 33 2.57 -4.68 12.01
C MET A 33 2.00 -3.59 11.06
N GLY A 34 1.46 -2.53 11.64
CA GLY A 34 1.00 -1.39 10.88
C GLY A 34 2.12 -0.65 10.15
N TRP A 35 3.27 -0.47 10.80
CA TRP A 35 4.43 0.18 10.19
C TRP A 35 5.04 -0.65 9.06
N SER A 36 5.09 -1.98 9.19
CA SER A 36 5.54 -2.85 8.08
C SER A 36 4.59 -2.78 6.89
N LEU A 37 3.27 -2.75 7.13
CA LEU A 37 2.26 -2.57 6.08
C LEU A 37 2.38 -1.23 5.36
N LEU A 38 2.66 -0.14 6.08
CA LEU A 38 2.91 1.17 5.47
C LEU A 38 4.11 1.14 4.52
N MET A 39 5.26 0.65 5.00
CA MET A 39 6.48 0.55 4.19
C MET A 39 6.26 -0.32 2.95
N TYR A 40 5.56 -1.44 3.10
CA TYR A 40 5.18 -2.30 1.99
C TYR A 40 4.28 -1.57 0.98
N SER A 41 3.27 -0.84 1.42
CA SER A 41 2.34 -0.12 0.53
C SER A 41 3.02 0.99 -0.28
N ILE A 42 3.97 1.71 0.33
CA ILE A 42 4.76 2.75 -0.35
C ILE A 42 5.56 2.12 -1.50
N LEU A 43 6.28 1.04 -1.22
CA LEU A 43 7.09 0.36 -2.22
C LEU A 43 6.22 -0.24 -3.34
N ILE A 44 4.96 -0.65 -3.08
CA ILE A 44 4.10 -1.27 -4.11
C ILE A 44 3.66 -0.18 -5.06
N SER A 45 3.26 0.98 -4.51
CA SER A 45 2.85 2.12 -5.32
C SER A 45 3.99 2.58 -6.25
N LEU A 46 5.24 2.55 -5.76
CA LEU A 46 6.43 2.85 -6.56
C LEU A 46 6.68 1.80 -7.64
N ASN A 47 6.57 0.50 -7.33
CA ASN A 47 6.70 -0.57 -8.33
C ASN A 47 5.60 -0.51 -9.40
N MET A 48 4.36 -0.19 -9.03
CA MET A 48 3.27 -0.04 -10.00
C MET A 48 3.46 1.16 -10.93
N ASN A 49 4.11 2.22 -10.44
CA ASN A 49 4.43 3.40 -11.25
C ASN A 49 5.42 3.09 -12.39
N ILE A 50 6.29 2.10 -12.17
CA ILE A 50 7.31 1.66 -13.13
C ILE A 50 6.67 0.91 -14.32
N PHE A 51 5.57 0.19 -14.10
CA PHE A 51 4.92 -0.63 -15.13
C PHE A 51 3.82 0.09 -15.90
N ASN A 52 3.23 1.15 -15.32
CA ASN A 52 2.10 1.85 -15.92
C ASN A 52 2.53 3.18 -16.54
N ILE A 53 2.03 3.46 -17.74
CA ILE A 53 2.31 4.72 -18.44
C ILE A 53 1.58 5.91 -17.78
N ASN A 54 0.51 5.64 -17.02
CA ASN A 54 -0.24 6.63 -16.27
C ASN A 54 -0.12 6.38 -14.75
N ASN A 55 0.35 7.38 -14.01
CA ASN A 55 0.56 7.34 -12.55
C ASN A 55 -0.75 7.34 -11.73
N LEU A 56 -1.93 7.38 -12.37
CA LEU A 56 -3.22 7.45 -11.67
C LEU A 56 -3.51 6.17 -10.86
N TYR A 57 -3.12 5.01 -11.39
CA TYR A 57 -3.32 3.73 -10.69
C TYR A 57 -2.38 3.58 -9.48
N SER A 58 -1.11 3.97 -9.60
CA SER A 58 -0.16 3.98 -8.48
C SER A 58 -0.61 4.95 -7.39
N PHE A 59 -1.12 6.13 -7.76
CA PHE A 59 -1.64 7.12 -6.82
C PHE A 59 -2.92 6.68 -6.10
N LEU A 60 -3.90 6.11 -6.81
CA LEU A 60 -5.12 5.59 -6.19
C LEU A 60 -4.83 4.45 -5.22
N MET A 61 -3.92 3.53 -5.59
CA MET A 61 -3.52 2.43 -4.72
C MET A 61 -2.83 2.94 -3.45
N TYR A 62 -1.99 3.97 -3.55
CA TYR A 62 -1.35 4.61 -2.39
C TYR A 62 -2.38 5.23 -1.43
N LEU A 63 -3.34 6.00 -1.95
CA LEU A 63 -4.37 6.67 -1.14
C LEU A 63 -5.27 5.68 -0.39
N ILE A 64 -5.72 4.61 -1.07
CA ILE A 64 -6.61 3.60 -0.47
C ILE A 64 -5.89 2.87 0.67
N MET A 65 -4.60 2.54 0.48
CA MET A 65 -3.83 1.82 1.50
C MET A 65 -3.50 2.68 2.72
N ILE A 66 -3.21 3.98 2.53
CA ILE A 66 -3.04 4.91 3.68
C ILE A 66 -4.35 5.15 4.41
N GLY A 67 -5.47 5.30 3.68
CA GLY A 67 -6.79 5.47 4.28
C GLY A 67 -7.15 4.29 5.19
N GLY A 68 -6.91 3.06 4.72
CA GLY A 68 -7.10 1.85 5.52
C GLY A 68 -6.18 1.79 6.75
N PHE A 69 -4.91 2.21 6.61
CA PHE A 69 -3.98 2.27 7.72
C PHE A 69 -4.40 3.29 8.80
N LEU A 70 -4.90 4.46 8.42
CA LEU A 70 -5.34 5.49 9.36
C LEU A 70 -6.49 5.00 10.25
N ILE A 71 -7.41 4.21 9.69
CA ILE A 71 -8.52 3.61 10.44
C ILE A 71 -7.99 2.57 11.45
N LEU A 72 -7.07 1.69 11.03
CA LEU A 72 -6.38 0.75 11.92
C LEU A 72 -5.59 1.46 13.02
N PHE A 73 -4.91 2.56 12.70
CA PHE A 73 -4.14 3.35 13.65
C PHE A 73 -5.03 4.00 14.72
N LEU A 74 -6.19 4.54 14.33
CA LEU A 74 -7.18 5.08 15.25
C LEU A 74 -7.73 4.00 16.19
N TYR A 75 -7.98 2.79 15.68
CA TYR A 75 -8.43 1.65 16.46
C TYR A 75 -7.39 1.19 17.49
N PHE A 76 -6.11 1.12 17.12
CA PHE A 76 -5.09 0.64 18.07
C PHE A 76 -4.68 1.70 19.10
N ASN A 77 -4.68 2.99 18.76
CA ASN A 77 -4.39 4.05 19.73
C ASN A 77 -5.41 4.14 20.87
N SER A 78 -6.65 3.69 20.67
CA SER A 78 -7.64 3.65 21.75
C SER A 78 -7.42 2.48 22.72
N PHE A 79 -6.81 1.36 22.28
CA PHE A 79 -6.56 0.17 23.09
C PHE A 79 -5.14 0.09 23.69
N ALA A 80 -4.13 0.70 23.06
CA ALA A 80 -2.72 0.36 23.28
C ALA A 80 -1.94 1.23 24.29
N ILE A 81 -2.56 2.18 24.99
CA ILE A 81 -1.82 3.08 25.91
C ILE A 81 -1.05 2.31 27.00
N ASN A 82 -1.42 1.05 27.31
CA ASN A 82 -0.88 0.32 28.45
C ASN A 82 0.10 -0.84 28.15
N ASN A 83 0.34 -1.23 26.89
CA ASN A 83 1.24 -2.36 26.60
C ASN A 83 2.62 -1.86 26.13
N LYS A 84 3.60 -1.89 27.03
CA LYS A 84 5.01 -1.64 26.68
C LYS A 84 5.46 -2.65 25.62
N ILE A 85 6.12 -2.16 24.57
CA ILE A 85 6.75 -3.00 23.56
C ILE A 85 7.95 -3.70 24.20
N ILE A 86 7.85 -5.02 24.42
CA ILE A 86 8.94 -5.85 24.93
C ILE A 86 9.55 -6.56 23.74
N ILE A 87 10.71 -6.09 23.26
CA ILE A 87 11.48 -6.78 22.20
C ILE A 87 12.38 -7.82 22.89
N LYS A 88 12.13 -9.10 22.63
CA LYS A 88 12.97 -10.19 23.15
C LYS A 88 14.21 -10.38 22.27
N ILE A 89 15.35 -10.74 22.86
CA ILE A 89 16.60 -10.98 22.12
C ILE A 89 16.47 -12.09 21.08
N ASP A 90 15.61 -13.08 21.33
CA ASP A 90 15.36 -14.21 20.42
C ASP A 90 14.69 -13.77 19.12
N TRP A 91 13.95 -12.66 19.16
CA TRP A 91 13.33 -12.06 17.98
C TRP A 91 14.36 -11.47 17.03
N ILE A 92 15.41 -10.87 17.59
CA ILE A 92 16.52 -10.33 16.82
C ILE A 92 17.28 -11.47 16.12
N LYS A 93 17.48 -12.61 16.82
CA LYS A 93 18.12 -13.80 16.23
C LYS A 93 17.29 -14.40 15.09
N MET A 94 15.97 -14.55 15.27
CA MET A 94 15.07 -15.01 14.21
C MET A 94 15.07 -14.05 13.01
N PHE A 95 15.05 -12.74 13.25
CA PHE A 95 15.13 -11.75 12.20
C PHE A 95 16.44 -11.87 11.40
N MET A 96 17.58 -11.95 12.09
CA MET A 96 18.89 -12.13 11.44
C MET A 96 18.93 -13.40 10.59
N PHE A 97 18.42 -14.52 11.11
CA PHE A 97 18.34 -15.78 10.36
C PHE A 97 17.50 -15.64 9.09
N ASN A 98 16.30 -15.06 9.19
CA ASN A 98 15.43 -14.84 8.04
C ASN A 98 16.09 -13.94 6.99
N THR A 99 16.73 -12.84 7.41
CA THR A 99 17.43 -11.97 6.47
C THR A 99 18.57 -12.68 5.76
N PHE A 100 19.34 -13.52 6.46
CA PHE A 100 20.43 -14.30 5.87
C PHE A 100 19.91 -15.29 4.82
N PHE A 101 18.83 -16.02 5.11
CA PHE A 101 18.19 -16.93 4.15
C PHE A 101 17.72 -16.21 2.90
N ILE A 102 17.08 -15.06 3.06
CA ILE A 102 16.57 -14.31 1.91
C ILE A 102 17.75 -13.79 1.06
N VAL A 103 18.85 -13.32 1.68
CA VAL A 103 20.06 -12.90 0.94
C VAL A 103 20.66 -14.06 0.14
N ILE A 104 20.75 -15.26 0.71
CA ILE A 104 21.21 -16.47 -0.02
C ILE A 104 20.29 -16.78 -1.21
N MET A 105 18.98 -16.70 -1.01
CA MET A 105 18.04 -16.91 -2.11
C MET A 105 18.24 -15.87 -3.23
N MET A 106 18.61 -14.64 -2.89
CA MET A 106 18.89 -13.62 -3.91
C MET A 106 20.14 -13.89 -4.72
N THR A 107 21.22 -14.28 -4.05
CA THR A 107 22.48 -14.55 -4.76
C THR A 107 22.29 -15.70 -5.75
N LEU A 108 21.56 -16.75 -5.36
CA LEU A 108 21.17 -17.84 -6.24
C LEU A 108 20.26 -17.38 -7.39
N PHE A 109 19.27 -16.53 -7.10
CA PHE A 109 18.35 -16.03 -8.11
C PHE A 109 19.05 -15.15 -9.15
N ILE A 110 19.94 -14.25 -8.71
CA ILE A 110 20.70 -13.36 -9.60
C ILE A 110 21.64 -14.17 -10.50
N TYR A 111 22.27 -15.23 -9.97
CA TYR A 111 23.18 -16.08 -10.75
C TYR A 111 22.45 -16.85 -11.86
N ASN A 112 21.20 -17.26 -11.61
CA ASN A 112 20.40 -18.06 -12.54
C ASN A 112 19.51 -17.24 -13.49
N ILE A 113 19.47 -15.90 -13.37
CA ILE A 113 18.68 -15.08 -14.29
C ILE A 113 19.34 -15.10 -15.68
N ASN A 114 18.69 -15.82 -16.60
CA ASN A 114 18.91 -15.62 -18.03
C ASN A 114 18.32 -14.27 -18.46
N PHE A 115 19.17 -13.23 -18.46
CA PHE A 115 18.82 -11.86 -18.81
C PHE A 115 18.09 -11.73 -20.14
N PHE A 116 18.37 -12.61 -21.10
CA PHE A 116 17.75 -12.57 -22.42
C PHE A 116 16.23 -12.79 -22.36
N ASN A 117 15.76 -13.76 -21.56
CA ASN A 117 14.34 -14.07 -21.44
C ASN A 117 13.57 -12.98 -20.68
N VAL A 118 14.21 -12.37 -19.68
CA VAL A 118 13.63 -11.25 -18.91
C VAL A 118 13.46 -10.01 -19.79
N ILE A 119 14.47 -9.70 -20.62
CA ILE A 119 14.42 -8.59 -21.56
C ILE A 119 13.30 -8.81 -22.59
N LEU A 120 13.18 -10.03 -23.14
CA LEU A 120 12.12 -10.36 -24.10
C LEU A 120 10.71 -10.20 -23.49
N PHE A 121 10.52 -10.66 -22.25
CA PHE A 121 9.26 -10.50 -21.53
C PHE A 121 8.91 -9.03 -21.26
N CYS A 122 9.89 -8.22 -20.85
CA CYS A 122 9.69 -6.79 -20.63
C CYS A 122 9.34 -6.06 -21.94
N ILE A 123 9.97 -6.42 -23.06
CA ILE A 123 9.67 -5.84 -24.37
C ILE A 123 8.24 -6.18 -24.79
N ASN A 124 7.81 -7.44 -24.68
CA ASN A 124 6.43 -7.84 -25.02
C ASN A 124 5.39 -7.09 -24.17
N LYS A 125 5.61 -6.94 -22.86
CA LYS A 125 4.70 -6.16 -22.00
C LYS A 125 4.68 -4.67 -22.31
N LEU A 126 5.81 -4.09 -22.73
CA LEU A 126 5.84 -2.71 -23.21
C LEU A 126 5.02 -2.57 -24.49
N TYR A 127 5.15 -3.49 -25.44
CA TYR A 127 4.32 -3.49 -26.65
C TYR A 127 2.82 -3.65 -26.35
N GLU A 128 2.44 -4.53 -25.41
CA GLU A 128 1.05 -4.66 -24.95
C GLU A 128 0.52 -3.39 -24.26
N SER A 129 1.34 -2.70 -23.46
CA SER A 129 0.92 -1.46 -22.80
C SER A 129 0.77 -0.29 -23.79
N ILE A 130 1.59 -0.24 -24.84
CA ILE A 130 1.48 0.76 -25.91
C ILE A 130 0.22 0.54 -26.74
N SER A 131 -0.13 -0.71 -27.09
CA SER A 131 -1.35 -1.02 -27.83
C SER A 131 -2.62 -0.74 -27.00
N PHE A 132 -2.60 -1.03 -25.70
CA PHE A 132 -3.66 -0.63 -24.76
C PHE A 132 -3.78 0.90 -24.62
N ASN A 133 -2.68 1.65 -24.75
CA ASN A 133 -2.73 3.09 -24.57
C ASN A 133 -3.46 3.83 -25.71
N TYR A 134 -3.42 3.30 -26.93
CA TYR A 134 -4.17 3.86 -28.06
C TYR A 134 -5.69 3.75 -27.85
N SER A 135 -6.18 2.64 -27.28
CA SER A 135 -7.60 2.50 -26.93
C SER A 135 -7.97 3.33 -25.68
N LEU A 136 -7.05 3.49 -24.73
CA LEU A 136 -7.23 4.32 -23.53
C LEU A 136 -7.23 5.82 -23.79
N ASN A 137 -6.55 6.34 -24.82
CA ASN A 137 -6.60 7.78 -25.10
C ASN A 137 -7.99 8.26 -25.50
N LEU A 138 -8.78 7.42 -26.19
CA LEU A 138 -10.18 7.70 -26.48
C LEU A 138 -11.06 7.64 -25.21
N SER A 139 -10.75 6.77 -24.26
CA SER A 139 -11.50 6.66 -23.00
C SER A 139 -11.09 7.71 -21.96
N LYS A 140 -9.84 8.20 -21.96
CA LYS A 140 -9.36 9.33 -21.14
C LYS A 140 -10.13 10.61 -21.46
N MET A 141 -10.36 10.89 -22.74
CA MET A 141 -11.19 12.03 -23.17
C MET A 141 -12.64 11.91 -22.69
N LYS A 142 -13.22 10.70 -22.77
CA LYS A 142 -14.58 10.44 -22.25
C LYS A 142 -14.68 10.52 -20.72
N MET A 143 -13.67 10.03 -19.99
CA MET A 143 -13.60 10.12 -18.52
C MET A 143 -13.43 11.56 -18.04
N TYR A 144 -12.62 12.36 -18.71
CA TYR A 144 -12.47 13.79 -18.39
C TYR A 144 -13.80 14.54 -18.57
N LEU A 145 -14.51 14.29 -19.68
CA LEU A 145 -15.86 14.83 -19.87
C LEU A 145 -16.86 14.34 -18.81
N LEU A 146 -16.80 13.07 -18.40
CA LEU A 146 -17.64 12.54 -17.32
C LEU A 146 -17.34 13.25 -15.99
N TYR A 147 -16.06 13.44 -15.67
CA TYR A 147 -15.61 14.11 -14.44
C TYR A 147 -16.09 15.56 -14.38
N ILE A 148 -15.95 16.31 -15.47
CA ILE A 148 -16.45 17.69 -15.56
C ILE A 148 -17.96 17.72 -15.36
N LYS A 149 -18.69 16.81 -15.99
CA LYS A 149 -20.16 16.78 -15.93
C LYS A 149 -20.69 16.36 -14.55
N LEU A 150 -19.96 15.49 -13.85
CA LEU A 150 -20.35 14.96 -12.53
C LEU A 150 -19.73 15.74 -11.37
N PHE A 151 -18.82 16.69 -11.62
CA PHE A 151 -18.09 17.41 -10.57
C PHE A 151 -19.02 18.05 -9.53
N TYR A 152 -20.05 18.76 -9.99
CA TYR A 152 -21.04 19.38 -9.10
C TYR A 152 -21.80 18.36 -8.25
N LEU A 153 -22.14 17.20 -8.83
CA LEU A 153 -22.81 16.12 -8.10
C LEU A 153 -21.87 15.49 -7.06
N THR A 154 -20.59 15.30 -7.39
CA THR A 154 -19.59 14.80 -6.42
C THR A 154 -19.35 15.77 -5.26
N LEU A 155 -19.29 17.08 -5.54
CA LEU A 155 -19.19 18.12 -4.52
C LEU A 155 -20.41 18.12 -3.59
N PHE A 156 -21.61 18.01 -4.16
CA PHE A 156 -22.84 17.92 -3.38
C PHE A 156 -22.83 16.70 -2.45
N MET A 157 -22.43 15.53 -2.96
CA MET A 157 -22.33 14.31 -2.15
C MET A 157 -21.28 14.42 -1.04
N LEU A 158 -20.16 15.11 -1.27
CA LEU A 158 -19.15 15.40 -0.25
C LEU A 158 -19.71 16.29 0.88
N PHE A 159 -20.41 17.37 0.53
CA PHE A 159 -21.06 18.23 1.53
C PHE A 159 -22.17 17.50 2.30
N TYR A 160 -22.95 16.66 1.61
CA TYR A 160 -23.98 15.84 2.24
C TYR A 160 -23.38 14.83 3.24
N LEU A 161 -22.29 14.15 2.87
CA LEU A 161 -21.56 13.26 3.77
C LEU A 161 -21.00 14.00 5.00
N LEU A 162 -20.43 15.19 4.80
CA LEU A 162 -19.99 16.06 5.91
C LEU A 162 -21.15 16.44 6.83
N TYR A 163 -22.28 16.85 6.25
CA TYR A 163 -23.46 17.27 7.00
C TYR A 163 -24.05 16.13 7.84
N THR A 164 -24.18 14.93 7.25
CA THR A 164 -24.69 13.75 7.96
C THR A 164 -23.76 13.32 9.10
N LEU A 165 -22.44 13.38 8.92
CA LEU A 165 -21.47 13.14 9.99
C LEU A 165 -21.63 14.13 11.16
N LEU A 166 -21.82 15.42 10.87
CA LEU A 166 -22.06 16.44 11.90
C LEU A 166 -23.36 16.17 12.66
N ILE A 167 -24.43 15.76 11.97
CA ILE A 167 -25.70 15.42 12.63
C ILE A 167 -25.53 14.19 13.53
N ILE A 168 -24.92 13.12 13.02
CA ILE A 168 -24.74 11.86 13.76
C ILE A 168 -23.92 12.10 15.03
N THR A 169 -22.81 12.83 14.92
CA THR A 169 -21.97 13.17 16.09
C THR A 169 -22.73 14.02 17.11
N LYS A 170 -23.57 14.95 16.66
CA LYS A 170 -24.43 15.76 17.54
C LYS A 170 -25.53 14.91 18.22
N MET A 171 -26.18 14.01 17.49
CA MET A 171 -27.19 13.10 18.06
C MET A 171 -26.60 12.17 19.11
N ILE A 172 -25.40 11.63 18.87
CA ILE A 172 -24.71 10.76 19.82
C ILE A 172 -24.36 11.52 21.10
N TYR A 173 -23.86 12.77 20.98
CA TYR A 173 -23.53 13.60 22.14
C TYR A 173 -24.74 13.90 23.03
N PHE A 174 -25.92 14.11 22.44
CA PHE A 174 -27.16 14.33 23.20
C PHE A 174 -27.60 13.10 24.00
N ASN A 175 -27.44 11.89 23.44
CA ASN A 175 -27.85 10.66 24.10
C ASN A 175 -26.83 10.19 25.15
N ASN A 176 -25.53 10.40 24.93
CA ASN A 176 -24.46 10.09 25.87
C ASN A 176 -23.33 11.14 25.73
N PRO A 177 -23.00 11.92 26.77
CA PRO A 177 -21.95 12.95 26.72
C PRO A 177 -20.53 12.37 26.80
N LYS A 178 -20.32 11.16 26.28
CA LYS A 178 -19.02 10.50 26.18
C LYS A 178 -18.51 10.68 24.75
N SER A 179 -17.20 10.85 24.59
CA SER A 179 -16.58 10.97 23.27
C SER A 179 -16.92 9.74 22.40
N LEU A 180 -17.14 9.90 21.09
CA LEU A 180 -17.43 8.79 20.16
C LEU A 180 -16.44 7.60 20.28
N ARG A 181 -15.21 7.88 20.71
CA ARG A 181 -14.17 6.88 20.98
C ARG A 181 -14.47 5.95 22.16
N GLN A 182 -15.26 6.39 23.14
CA GLN A 182 -15.62 5.60 24.33
C GLN A 182 -16.90 4.77 24.15
N LEU A 183 -17.58 4.94 23.01
CA LEU A 183 -18.82 4.23 22.67
C LEU A 183 -18.60 3.02 21.75
N ILE A 184 -17.40 2.89 21.18
CA ILE A 184 -16.91 1.71 20.45
C ILE A 184 -16.20 0.80 21.46
#